data_AF-A0A1X1Y2X8-F1
#
_entry.id   AF-A0A1X1Y2X8-F1
#
_cell.length_a   1.000
_cell.length_b   1.000
_cell.length_c   1.000
_cell.angle_alpha   90.00
_cell.angle_beta   90.00
_cell.angle_gamma   90.00
#
_symmetry.space_group_name_H-M   'P 1'
#
loop_
_entity.id
_entity.type
_entity.pdbx_description
1 polymer ?
#
loop_
_entity_poly.entity_id
_entity_poly.type
_entity_poly.pdbx_seq_one_letter_code
_entity_poly.pdbx_strand_id
1 'polypeptide(L)'
;MNAAQQGGSSWSSASARAEAARVRAADLQQRRTELASGSPSSAAHAERARLHADESLQRAMRAHRAAAQRHLDASAAHRRAAAAHEQAAMLAGDGRGDAHHDAAQRHRAAAQWHDAAAVIQARAQQPSRN
;
A
#
# COMPACT_ATOMS: atom_id res chain seq x y z
N MET A 1 23.35 -14.46 15.05
CA MET A 1 24.01 -13.39 14.27
C MET A 1 23.59 -13.52 12.82
N ASN A 2 22.70 -12.67 12.32
CA ASN A 2 22.60 -12.36 10.89
C ASN A 2 21.79 -11.06 10.69
N ALA A 3 22.46 -9.92 10.93
CA ALA A 3 21.88 -8.57 10.82
C ALA A 3 22.56 -7.74 9.72
N ALA A 4 23.12 -8.39 8.69
CA ALA A 4 23.96 -7.72 7.68
C ALA A 4 23.40 -7.73 6.25
N GLN A 5 22.19 -8.26 5.99
CA GLN A 5 21.65 -8.38 4.62
C GLN A 5 20.54 -7.36 4.26
N GLN A 6 20.15 -6.48 5.17
CA GLN A 6 19.09 -5.49 4.89
C GLN A 6 19.60 -4.17 4.28
N GLY A 7 20.92 -3.97 4.22
CA GLY A 7 21.55 -2.75 3.72
C GLY A 7 21.75 -2.65 2.20
N GLY A 8 21.70 -3.75 1.43
CA GLY A 8 21.93 -3.71 -0.02
C GLY A 8 20.68 -3.46 -0.87
N SER A 9 19.49 -3.76 -0.32
CA SER A 9 18.23 -3.80 -1.08
C SER A 9 17.53 -2.44 -1.14
N SER A 10 17.63 -1.61 -0.08
CA SER A 10 16.96 -0.29 -0.05
C SER A 10 17.59 0.71 -1.01
N TRP A 11 18.92 0.71 -1.16
CA TRP A 11 19.66 1.60 -2.05
C TRP A 11 19.45 1.25 -3.52
N SER A 12 19.44 -0.06 -3.85
CA SER A 12 19.07 -0.53 -5.18
C SER A 12 17.64 -0.12 -5.54
N SER A 13 16.70 -0.23 -4.59
CA SER A 13 15.32 0.26 -4.78
C SER A 13 15.24 1.78 -4.96
N ALA A 14 16.06 2.56 -4.25
CA ALA A 14 16.08 4.02 -4.34
C ALA A 14 16.68 4.48 -5.66
N SER A 15 17.78 3.85 -6.08
CA SER A 15 18.42 4.10 -7.38
C SER A 15 17.48 3.76 -8.54
N ALA A 16 16.77 2.63 -8.46
CA ALA A 16 15.78 2.25 -9.47
C ALA A 16 14.63 3.26 -9.55
N ARG A 17 14.16 3.80 -8.41
CA ARG A 17 13.15 4.88 -8.39
C ARG A 17 13.67 6.17 -9.00
N ALA A 18 14.92 6.55 -8.68
CA ALA A 18 15.55 7.74 -9.22
C ALA A 18 15.71 7.63 -10.74
N GLU A 19 16.16 6.48 -11.24
CA GLU A 19 16.30 6.22 -12.68
C GLU A 19 14.94 6.24 -13.40
N ALA A 20 13.92 5.58 -12.84
CA ALA A 20 12.57 5.62 -13.40
C ALA A 20 11.98 7.05 -13.44
N ALA A 21 12.27 7.86 -12.42
CA ALA A 21 11.88 9.27 -12.40
C ALA A 21 12.61 10.08 -13.47
N ARG A 22 13.91 9.85 -13.66
CA ARG A 22 14.71 10.50 -14.70
C ARG A 22 14.19 10.18 -16.10
N VAL A 23 13.96 8.90 -16.41
CA VAL A 23 13.39 8.46 -17.70
C VAL A 23 12.04 9.13 -17.95
N ARG A 24 11.16 9.16 -16.95
CA ARG A 24 9.84 9.80 -17.08
C ARG A 24 9.92 11.31 -17.26
N ALA A 25 10.86 11.98 -16.59
CA ALA A 25 11.09 13.41 -16.78
C ALA A 25 11.57 13.73 -18.19
N ALA A 26 12.48 12.91 -18.75
CA ALA A 26 12.96 13.06 -20.12
C ALA A 26 11.84 12.88 -21.15
N ASP A 27 11.03 11.83 -21.01
CA ASP A 27 9.89 11.57 -21.90
C ASP A 27 8.84 12.71 -21.85
N LEU A 28 8.51 13.20 -20.64
CA LEU A 28 7.62 14.36 -20.49
C LEU A 28 8.18 15.63 -21.13
N GLN A 29 9.48 15.86 -20.99
CA GLN A 29 10.13 17.03 -21.60
C GLN A 29 10.07 16.95 -23.13
N GLN A 30 10.40 15.79 -23.70
CA GLN A 30 10.29 15.57 -25.14
C GLN A 30 8.86 15.82 -25.63
N ARG A 31 7.86 15.30 -24.90
CA ARG A 31 6.46 15.48 -25.29
C ARG A 31 6.00 16.94 -25.22
N ARG A 32 6.49 17.72 -24.25
CA ARG A 32 6.22 19.17 -24.17
C ARG A 32 6.80 19.92 -25.36
N THR A 33 7.99 19.53 -25.83
CA THR A 33 8.59 20.10 -27.04
C THR A 33 7.76 19.77 -28.29
N GLU A 34 7.36 18.50 -28.47
CA GLU A 34 6.52 18.06 -29.60
C GLU A 34 5.17 18.80 -29.64
N LEU A 35 4.55 18.99 -28.47
CA LEU A 35 3.30 19.77 -28.36
C LEU A 35 3.51 21.25 -28.65
N ALA A 36 4.62 21.83 -28.17
CA ALA A 36 4.96 23.24 -28.43
C ALA A 36 5.27 23.51 -29.90
N SER A 37 5.83 22.54 -30.63
CA SER A 37 6.03 22.61 -32.08
C SER A 37 4.76 22.38 -32.90
N GLY A 38 3.61 22.18 -32.25
CA GLY A 38 2.32 21.94 -32.91
C GLY A 38 2.24 20.58 -33.62
N SER A 39 3.09 19.61 -33.25
CA SER A 39 3.09 18.29 -33.87
C SER A 39 1.77 17.56 -33.55
N PRO A 40 1.03 17.08 -34.55
CA PRO A 40 -0.25 16.41 -34.32
C PRO A 40 -0.05 15.08 -33.58
N SER A 41 -1.09 14.65 -32.87
CA SER A 41 -1.12 13.30 -32.30
C SER A 41 -0.99 12.26 -33.41
N SER A 42 -0.30 11.15 -33.13
CA SER A 42 0.03 10.10 -34.10
C SER A 42 -0.33 8.74 -33.53
N ALA A 43 -0.33 7.70 -34.37
CA ALA A 43 -0.54 6.33 -33.89
C ALA A 43 0.49 5.93 -32.82
N ALA A 44 1.75 6.35 -32.97
CA ALA A 44 2.81 6.11 -31.98
C ALA A 44 2.55 6.82 -30.64
N HIS A 45 1.83 7.95 -30.65
CA HIS A 45 1.40 8.64 -29.43
C HIS A 45 0.29 7.87 -28.71
N ALA A 46 -0.68 7.36 -29.47
CA ALA A 46 -1.78 6.55 -28.92
C ALA A 46 -1.25 5.22 -28.35
N GLU A 47 -0.33 4.57 -29.06
CA GLU A 47 0.34 3.34 -28.62
C GLU A 47 1.07 3.54 -27.28
N ARG A 48 1.91 4.59 -27.17
CA ARG A 48 2.58 4.93 -25.91
C ARG A 48 1.61 5.24 -24.78
N ALA A 49 0.52 5.96 -25.06
CA ALA A 49 -0.50 6.26 -24.07
C ALA A 49 -1.17 4.96 -23.56
N ARG A 50 -1.46 4.01 -24.45
CA ARG A 50 -2.00 2.69 -24.07
C ARG A 50 -1.04 1.94 -23.17
N LEU A 51 0.24 1.84 -23.57
CA LEU A 51 1.27 1.16 -22.76
C LEU A 51 1.38 1.77 -21.35
N HIS A 52 1.38 3.10 -21.23
CA HIS A 52 1.42 3.76 -19.92
C HIS A 52 0.15 3.56 -19.10
N ALA A 53 -1.02 3.48 -19.74
CA ALA A 53 -2.27 3.16 -19.05
C ALA A 53 -2.21 1.74 -18.46
N ASP A 54 -1.73 0.77 -19.21
CA ASP A 54 -1.56 -0.62 -18.77
C ASP A 54 -0.54 -0.73 -17.61
N GLU A 55 0.62 -0.08 -17.75
CA GLU A 55 1.62 0.00 -16.69
C GLU A 55 1.07 0.65 -15.41
N SER A 56 0.27 1.71 -15.56
CA SER A 56 -0.36 2.41 -14.45
C SER A 56 -1.38 1.53 -13.75
N LEU A 57 -2.23 0.83 -14.51
CA LEU A 57 -3.21 -0.12 -13.99
C LEU A 57 -2.51 -1.23 -13.20
N GLN A 58 -1.47 -1.83 -13.76
CA GLN A 58 -0.71 -2.86 -13.06
C GLN A 58 -0.06 -2.35 -11.76
N ARG A 59 0.47 -1.12 -11.75
CA ARG A 59 1.01 -0.49 -10.53
C ARG A 59 -0.08 -0.26 -9.49
N ALA A 60 -1.25 0.24 -9.90
CA ALA A 60 -2.40 0.43 -9.02
C ALA A 60 -2.87 -0.90 -8.41
N MET A 61 -3.01 -1.96 -9.21
CA MET A 61 -3.38 -3.29 -8.74
C MET A 61 -2.39 -3.85 -7.70
N ARG A 62 -1.08 -3.65 -7.91
CA ARG A 62 -0.05 -4.04 -6.94
C ARG A 62 -0.15 -3.22 -5.65
N ALA A 63 -0.39 -1.92 -5.76
CA ALA A 63 -0.53 -1.03 -4.61
C ALA A 63 -1.75 -1.39 -3.76
N HIS A 64 -2.90 -1.66 -4.38
CA HIS A 64 -4.12 -2.11 -3.71
C HIS A 64 -3.91 -3.45 -2.99
N ARG A 65 -3.26 -4.43 -3.63
CA ARG A 65 -2.92 -5.70 -2.98
C ARG A 65 -2.01 -5.50 -1.78
N ALA A 66 -0.97 -4.69 -1.92
CA ALA A 66 -0.06 -4.40 -0.81
C ALA A 66 -0.74 -3.64 0.33
N ALA A 67 -1.68 -2.74 0.03
CA ALA A 67 -2.50 -2.05 1.02
C ALA A 67 -3.44 -3.01 1.75
N ALA A 68 -4.13 -3.90 1.03
CA ALA A 68 -4.97 -4.94 1.62
C ALA A 68 -4.17 -5.81 2.59
N GLN A 69 -2.98 -6.28 2.19
CA GLN A 69 -2.12 -7.09 3.06
C GLN A 69 -1.71 -6.33 4.33
N ARG A 70 -1.30 -5.07 4.21
CA ARG A 70 -0.93 -4.25 5.38
C ARG A 70 -2.09 -4.05 6.35
N HIS A 71 -3.32 -3.94 5.85
CA HIS A 71 -4.50 -3.90 6.70
C HIS A 71 -4.75 -5.23 7.41
N LEU A 72 -4.58 -6.37 6.74
CA LEU A 72 -4.67 -7.68 7.39
C LEU A 72 -3.60 -7.85 8.49
N ASP A 73 -2.37 -7.44 8.21
CA ASP A 73 -1.27 -7.50 9.18
C ASP A 73 -1.56 -6.61 10.41
N ALA A 74 -2.09 -5.41 10.19
CA ALA A 74 -2.51 -4.49 11.25
C ALA A 74 -3.68 -5.06 12.08
N SER A 75 -4.69 -5.64 11.42
CA SER A 75 -5.79 -6.34 12.10
C SER A 75 -5.28 -7.46 12.99
N ALA A 76 -4.37 -8.31 12.48
CA ALA A 76 -3.77 -9.39 13.26
C ALA A 76 -2.98 -8.85 14.46
N ALA A 77 -2.24 -7.75 14.30
CA ALA A 77 -1.53 -7.11 15.40
C ALA A 77 -2.48 -6.58 16.49
N HIS A 78 -3.58 -5.94 16.10
CA HIS A 78 -4.60 -5.49 17.03
C HIS A 78 -5.31 -6.63 17.76
N ARG A 79 -5.61 -7.75 17.08
CA ARG A 79 -6.18 -8.93 17.74
C ARG A 79 -5.23 -9.53 18.79
N ARG A 80 -3.93 -9.60 18.49
CA ARG A 80 -2.91 -10.02 19.47
C ARG A 80 -2.84 -9.07 20.67
N ALA A 81 -2.89 -7.76 20.44
CA ALA A 81 -2.91 -6.76 21.51
C ALA A 81 -4.17 -6.87 22.37
N ALA A 82 -5.34 -7.07 21.75
CA ALA A 82 -6.59 -7.30 22.47
C ALA A 82 -6.50 -8.53 23.38
N ALA A 83 -6.01 -9.66 22.86
CA ALA A 83 -5.85 -10.88 23.66
C ALA A 83 -4.88 -10.69 24.84
N ALA A 84 -3.77 -9.95 24.63
CA ALA A 84 -2.83 -9.63 25.70
C ALA A 84 -3.47 -8.78 26.80
N HIS A 85 -4.30 -7.78 26.42
CA HIS A 85 -5.04 -6.98 27.37
C HIS A 85 -6.13 -7.78 28.10
N GLU A 86 -6.85 -8.68 27.42
CA GLU A 86 -7.81 -9.56 28.08
C GLU A 86 -7.15 -10.49 29.09
N GLN A 87 -5.98 -11.05 28.74
CA GLN A 87 -5.18 -11.83 29.67
C GLN A 87 -4.75 -10.99 30.89
N ALA A 88 -4.29 -9.76 30.67
CA ALA A 88 -3.93 -8.86 31.76
C ALA A 88 -5.13 -8.51 32.64
N ALA A 89 -6.32 -8.29 32.06
CA ALA A 89 -7.55 -8.04 32.81
C ALA A 89 -7.94 -9.21 33.70
N MET A 90 -7.83 -10.45 33.19
CA MET A 90 -8.09 -11.67 33.96
C MET A 90 -7.12 -11.85 35.13
N LEU A 91 -5.87 -11.39 35.00
CA LEU A 91 -4.85 -11.49 36.03
C LEU A 91 -4.86 -10.33 37.04
N ALA A 92 -5.47 -9.20 36.69
CA ALA A 92 -5.40 -7.97 37.48
C ALA A 92 -6.16 -8.03 38.83
N GLY A 93 -7.05 -9.01 39.02
CA GLY A 93 -7.84 -9.15 40.25
C GLY A 93 -8.72 -7.93 40.56
N ASP A 94 -9.28 -7.90 41.77
CA ASP A 94 -10.13 -6.87 42.41
C ASP A 94 -10.28 -5.52 41.67
N GLY A 95 -11.12 -5.50 40.63
CA GLY A 95 -11.59 -4.27 39.95
C GLY A 95 -10.54 -3.48 39.18
N ARG A 96 -9.30 -3.97 39.03
CA ARG A 96 -8.23 -3.28 38.26
C ARG A 96 -8.17 -3.67 36.79
N GLY A 97 -9.02 -4.61 36.36
CA GLY A 97 -9.07 -5.11 34.99
C GLY A 97 -9.76 -4.19 33.98
N ASP A 98 -10.54 -3.20 34.44
CA ASP A 98 -11.41 -2.39 33.57
C ASP A 98 -10.63 -1.64 32.49
N ALA A 99 -9.50 -1.02 32.84
CA ALA A 99 -8.66 -0.31 31.86
C ALA A 99 -8.09 -1.25 30.79
N HIS A 100 -7.78 -2.50 31.16
CA HIS A 100 -7.34 -3.52 30.22
C HIS A 100 -8.50 -4.04 29.36
N HIS A 101 -9.69 -4.21 29.94
CA HIS A 101 -10.88 -4.59 29.19
C HIS A 101 -11.25 -3.54 28.13
N ASP A 102 -11.26 -2.26 28.50
CA ASP A 102 -11.49 -1.16 27.57
C ASP A 102 -10.42 -1.10 26.47
N ALA A 103 -9.15 -1.31 26.82
CA ALA A 103 -8.07 -1.38 25.85
C ALA A 103 -8.27 -2.53 24.86
N ALA A 104 -8.66 -3.71 25.34
CA ALA A 104 -8.98 -4.85 24.48
C ALA A 104 -10.13 -4.55 23.53
N GLN A 105 -11.21 -3.90 24.02
CA GLN A 105 -12.32 -3.48 23.17
C GLN A 105 -11.89 -2.51 22.07
N ARG A 106 -11.09 -1.49 22.39
CA ARG A 106 -10.55 -0.54 21.41
C ARG A 106 -9.72 -1.25 20.34
N HIS A 107 -8.89 -2.22 20.73
CA HIS A 107 -8.11 -3.01 19.79
C HIS A 107 -8.98 -3.91 18.90
N ARG A 108 -10.03 -4.54 19.44
CA ARG A 108 -10.99 -5.30 18.61
C ARG A 108 -11.70 -4.42 17.59
N ALA A 109 -12.15 -3.24 18.00
CA ALA A 109 -12.74 -2.27 17.09
C ALA A 109 -11.75 -1.86 15.98
N ALA A 110 -10.50 -1.55 16.33
CA ALA A 110 -9.47 -1.23 15.35
C ALA A 110 -9.19 -2.40 14.38
N ALA A 111 -9.18 -3.63 14.87
CA ALA A 111 -9.04 -4.82 14.01
C ALA A 111 -10.17 -4.93 12.98
N GLN A 112 -11.43 -4.73 13.42
CA GLN A 112 -12.59 -4.75 12.51
C GLN A 112 -12.52 -3.65 11.44
N TRP A 113 -12.09 -2.45 11.83
CA TRP A 113 -11.85 -1.35 10.88
C TRP A 113 -10.81 -1.72 9.83
N HIS A 114 -9.71 -2.36 10.24
CA HIS A 114 -8.69 -2.83 9.31
C HIS A 114 -9.17 -3.99 8.42
N ASP A 115 -9.96 -4.93 8.94
CA ASP A 115 -10.55 -5.99 8.13
C ASP A 115 -11.47 -5.41 7.03
N ALA A 116 -12.31 -4.44 7.37
CA ALA A 116 -13.16 -3.74 6.41
C ALA A 116 -12.34 -3.00 5.34
N ALA A 117 -11.28 -2.30 5.76
CA ALA A 117 -10.37 -1.61 4.84
C ALA A 117 -9.64 -2.58 3.90
N ALA A 118 -9.24 -3.76 4.39
CA ALA A 118 -8.63 -4.80 3.55
C ALA A 118 -9.57 -5.27 2.43
N VAL A 119 -10.85 -5.45 2.73
CA VAL A 119 -11.88 -5.82 1.73
C VAL A 119 -12.04 -4.72 0.68
N ILE A 120 -12.08 -3.45 1.08
CA ILE A 120 -12.18 -2.31 0.16
C ILE A 120 -10.97 -2.29 -0.79
N GLN A 121 -9.76 -2.45 -0.26
CA GLN A 121 -8.54 -2.49 -1.07
C GLN A 121 -8.50 -3.70 -2.02
N ALA A 122 -8.96 -4.87 -1.56
CA ALA A 122 -9.05 -6.06 -2.40
C ALA A 122 -10.08 -5.90 -3.54
N ARG A 123 -11.18 -5.19 -3.31
CA ARG A 123 -12.17 -4.87 -4.36
C ARG A 123 -11.64 -3.87 -5.37
N ALA A 124 -10.90 -2.86 -4.92
CA ALA A 124 -10.25 -1.88 -5.80
C ALA A 124 -9.17 -2.50 -6.72
N GLN A 125 -8.73 -3.73 -6.44
CA GLN A 125 -7.88 -4.49 -7.35
C GLN A 125 -8.62 -5.00 -8.60
N GLN A 126 -9.95 -5.18 -8.55
CA GLN A 126 -10.70 -5.71 -9.68
C GLN A 126 -11.00 -4.55 -10.65
N PRO A 127 -10.38 -4.50 -11.85
CA PRO A 127 -10.84 -3.57 -12.86
C PRO A 127 -12.31 -3.88 -13.16
N SER A 128 -13.15 -2.84 -13.23
CA SER A 128 -14.54 -2.98 -13.64
C SER A 128 -14.58 -3.74 -14.97
N ARG A 129 -15.18 -4.94 -14.96
CA ARG A 129 -15.47 -5.67 -16.19
C ARG A 129 -16.61 -4.94 -16.88
N ASN A 130 -16.28 -4.11 -17.87
CA ASN A 130 -17.23 -3.72 -18.91
C ASN A 130 -17.16 -4.74 -20.04
#